data_AF-Q0TXJ6-F1
#
_entry.id   AF-Q0TXJ6-F1
#
_cell.length_a   1.000
_cell.length_b   1.000
_cell.length_c   1.000
_cell.angle_alpha   90.00
_cell.angle_beta   90.00
_cell.angle_gamma   90.00
#
_symmetry.space_group_name_H-M   'P 1'
#
loop_
_entity.id
_entity.type
_entity.pdbx_description
1 polymer ?
#
loop_
_entity_poly.entity_id
_entity_poly.type
_entity_poly.pdbx_seq_one_letter_code
_entity_poly.pdbx_strand_id
1 'polypeptide(L)'
;MELVPKLLPPANPLYPAPEIILHIGLAAGRKFFTLEQGAHGRGFDKIPDVDGERFPDSSAESQFPSAKYPSVLKTSFDTSDVLARWKANLGYTSVEGNAEDDDAPDVRLSPDAGNFLCGFIYYNSLAHYFSISKEDRPVAFMHVPDLSQSEDKLREGREVAIALIKALVESKRKNGNVAKRTDNEEAPVRQTDDATENNCI
;
A
#
# COMPACT_ATOMS: atom_id res chain seq x y z
N MET A 1 18.22 -20.98 -1.59
CA MET A 1 18.52 -19.62 -2.10
C MET A 1 17.59 -18.65 -1.40
N GLU A 2 18.10 -17.50 -0.95
CA GLU A 2 17.35 -16.48 -0.22
C GLU A 2 16.71 -15.52 -1.25
N LEU A 3 15.49 -15.82 -1.71
CA LEU A 3 14.76 -15.04 -2.73
C LEU A 3 14.07 -13.79 -2.15
N VAL A 4 13.98 -13.70 -0.83
CA VAL A 4 13.38 -12.56 -0.14
C VAL A 4 14.44 -11.46 -0.04
N PRO A 5 14.18 -10.26 -0.56
CA PRO A 5 15.15 -9.17 -0.45
C PRO A 5 15.43 -8.84 1.01
N LYS A 6 16.70 -8.62 1.35
CA LYS A 6 17.08 -8.03 2.64
C LYS A 6 16.65 -6.58 2.64
N LEU A 7 15.50 -6.33 3.26
CA LEU A 7 14.95 -5.00 3.44
C LEU A 7 15.76 -4.24 4.50
N LEU A 8 15.70 -2.90 4.44
CA LEU A 8 16.40 -2.04 5.39
C LEU A 8 15.99 -2.45 6.82
N PRO A 9 16.90 -3.04 7.61
CA PRO A 9 16.54 -3.60 8.90
C PRO A 9 16.25 -2.48 9.92
N PRO A 10 15.63 -2.79 11.05
CA PRO A 10 15.61 -1.89 12.20
C PRO A 10 17.03 -1.58 12.75
N ALA A 11 18.07 -2.27 12.27
CA ALA A 11 19.50 -2.03 12.54
C ALA A 11 20.27 -1.51 11.31
N ASN A 12 19.60 -0.81 10.40
CA ASN A 12 20.22 -0.24 9.21
C ASN A 12 21.29 0.80 9.59
N PRO A 13 22.54 0.73 9.05
CA PRO A 13 23.57 1.74 9.30
C PRO A 13 23.29 3.10 8.63
N LEU A 14 22.30 3.19 7.72
CA LEU A 14 21.90 4.46 7.13
C LEU A 14 21.38 5.41 8.20
N TYR A 15 22.02 6.57 8.30
CA TYR A 15 21.64 7.65 9.19
C TYR A 15 21.35 8.93 8.38
N PRO A 16 20.18 9.57 8.59
CA PRO A 16 19.10 9.14 9.47
C PRO A 16 18.40 7.87 8.96
N ALA A 17 17.80 7.11 9.87
CA ALA A 17 17.01 5.94 9.48
C ALA A 17 15.80 6.39 8.63
N PRO A 18 15.51 5.72 7.49
CA PRO A 18 14.38 6.11 6.66
C PRO A 18 13.06 5.98 7.40
N GLU A 19 12.28 7.05 7.42
CA GLU A 19 10.95 7.05 8.03
C GLU A 19 9.84 6.58 7.07
N ILE A 20 10.12 6.58 5.76
CA ILE A 20 9.20 6.20 4.70
C ILE A 20 9.96 5.37 3.68
N ILE A 21 9.39 4.24 3.27
CA ILE A 21 9.90 3.41 2.18
C ILE A 21 8.94 3.59 1.00
N LEU A 22 9.42 4.20 -0.10
CA LEU A 22 8.64 4.34 -1.33
C LEU A 22 9.25 3.45 -2.41
N HIS A 23 8.48 2.48 -2.87
CA HIS A 23 8.79 1.69 -4.06
C HIS A 23 8.14 2.34 -5.28
N ILE A 24 8.82 2.27 -6.44
CA ILE A 24 8.28 2.73 -7.72
C ILE A 24 8.42 1.60 -8.73
N GLY A 25 7.32 1.23 -9.38
CA GLY A 25 7.28 0.15 -10.37
C GLY A 25 6.55 0.54 -11.65
N LEU A 26 6.91 -0.07 -12.77
CA LEU A 26 6.28 0.16 -14.07
C LEU A 26 5.02 -0.69 -14.23
N ALA A 27 3.90 -0.05 -14.58
CA ALA A 27 2.66 -0.68 -15.00
C ALA A 27 2.36 -0.35 -16.48
N ALA A 28 3.07 -1.02 -17.39
CA ALA A 28 3.11 -0.67 -18.82
C ALA A 28 1.73 -0.61 -19.52
N GLY A 29 0.72 -1.33 -19.04
CA GLY A 29 -0.64 -1.30 -19.59
C GLY A 29 -1.50 -0.11 -19.13
N ARG A 30 -1.05 0.67 -18.14
CA ARG A 30 -1.77 1.83 -17.59
C ARG A 30 -1.34 3.12 -18.27
N LYS A 31 -2.23 4.11 -18.30
CA LYS A 31 -1.98 5.48 -18.78
C LYS A 31 -1.97 6.53 -17.67
N PHE A 32 -2.06 6.08 -16.42
CA PHE A 32 -2.20 6.90 -15.23
C PHE A 32 -1.27 6.37 -14.13
N PHE A 33 -0.95 7.22 -13.16
CA PHE A 33 -0.15 6.89 -11.99
C PHE A 33 -1.04 6.38 -10.86
N THR A 34 -0.54 5.46 -10.04
CA THR A 34 -1.30 4.98 -8.88
C THR A 34 -0.49 4.92 -7.60
N LEU A 35 -1.13 5.22 -6.49
CA LEU A 35 -0.70 4.81 -5.17
C LEU A 35 -1.41 3.50 -4.80
N GLU A 36 -0.62 2.45 -4.56
CA GLU A 36 -1.14 1.12 -4.24
C GLU A 36 -1.46 1.00 -2.74
N GLN A 37 -2.66 0.53 -2.41
CA GLN A 37 -3.14 0.43 -1.03
C GLN A 37 -2.61 -0.82 -0.31
N GLY A 38 -2.22 -1.86 -1.05
CA GLY A 38 -1.69 -3.09 -0.49
C GLY A 38 -1.19 -4.07 -1.55
N ALA A 39 -0.78 -5.23 -1.07
CA ALA A 39 -0.32 -6.34 -1.91
C ALA A 39 -0.72 -7.69 -1.31
N HIS A 40 -0.85 -8.69 -2.17
CA HIS A 40 -1.08 -10.08 -1.80
C HIS A 40 0.23 -10.79 -1.41
N GLY A 41 0.15 -11.72 -0.47
CA GLY A 41 1.31 -12.51 -0.02
C GLY A 41 1.57 -13.79 -0.80
N ARG A 42 0.80 -14.08 -1.85
CA ARG A 42 0.73 -15.36 -2.56
C ARG A 42 0.51 -15.14 -4.06
N GLY A 43 0.72 -16.18 -4.86
CA GLY A 43 0.49 -16.19 -6.31
C GLY A 43 1.67 -15.73 -7.16
N PHE A 44 2.86 -15.62 -6.57
CA PHE A 44 4.12 -15.23 -7.23
C PHE A 44 4.83 -16.40 -7.92
N ASP A 45 4.17 -17.55 -8.01
CA ASP A 45 4.64 -18.74 -8.71
C ASP A 45 4.12 -18.83 -10.16
N LYS A 46 3.18 -17.95 -10.53
CA LYS A 46 2.51 -17.96 -11.84
C LYS A 46 3.37 -17.42 -12.98
N ILE A 47 4.15 -16.37 -12.70
CA ILE A 47 4.97 -15.68 -13.69
C ILE A 47 6.42 -15.73 -13.20
N PRO A 48 7.37 -16.26 -14.01
CA PRO A 48 8.77 -16.29 -13.63
C PRO A 48 9.37 -14.87 -13.69
N ASP A 49 10.35 -14.60 -12.84
CA ASP A 49 11.11 -13.35 -12.89
C ASP A 49 12.10 -13.30 -14.07
N VAL A 50 12.93 -12.26 -14.10
CA VAL A 50 13.94 -12.04 -15.16
C VAL A 50 15.02 -13.12 -15.20
N ASP A 51 15.24 -13.82 -14.09
CA ASP A 51 16.18 -14.92 -13.96
C ASP A 51 15.51 -16.29 -14.20
N GLY A 52 14.20 -16.30 -14.48
CA GLY A 52 13.41 -17.51 -14.68
C GLY A 52 12.90 -18.14 -13.37
N GLU A 53 13.15 -17.50 -12.23
CA GLU A 53 12.82 -18.01 -10.90
C GLU A 53 11.36 -17.72 -10.54
N ARG A 54 10.83 -18.53 -9.64
CA ARG A 54 9.44 -18.43 -9.15
C ARG A 54 9.45 -18.45 -7.63
N PHE A 55 8.42 -17.87 -7.02
CA PHE A 55 8.24 -17.95 -5.57
C PHE A 55 6.98 -18.75 -5.22
N PRO A 56 7.11 -20.09 -5.00
CA PRO A 56 6.00 -20.96 -4.65
C PRO A 56 5.23 -20.51 -3.41
N ASP A 57 3.92 -20.72 -3.40
CA ASP A 57 3.09 -20.45 -2.23
C ASP A 57 3.52 -21.26 -1.00
N SER A 58 4.13 -22.43 -1.17
CA SER A 58 4.74 -23.20 -0.07
C SER A 58 5.95 -22.49 0.56
N SER A 59 6.79 -21.84 -0.26
CA SER A 59 7.88 -20.98 0.21
C SER A 59 7.33 -19.75 0.91
N ALA A 60 6.26 -19.16 0.37
CA ALA A 60 5.56 -18.02 0.97
C ALA A 60 4.92 -18.38 2.33
N GLU A 61 4.37 -19.59 2.48
CA GLU A 61 3.81 -20.11 3.73
C GLU A 61 4.90 -20.35 4.78
N SER A 62 6.06 -20.86 4.36
CA SER A 62 7.22 -21.04 5.23
C SER A 62 7.74 -19.69 5.76
N GLN A 63 7.86 -18.69 4.88
CA GLN A 63 8.40 -17.37 5.21
C GLN A 63 7.39 -16.50 5.98
N PHE A 64 6.14 -16.49 5.54
CA PHE A 64 5.06 -15.66 6.06
C PHE A 64 3.84 -16.55 6.36
N PRO A 65 3.85 -17.32 7.47
CA PRO A 65 2.77 -18.26 7.78
C PRO A 65 1.42 -17.56 7.84
N SER A 66 0.42 -18.12 7.17
CA SER A 66 -0.96 -17.60 7.10
C SER A 66 -1.61 -17.47 8.48
N ALA A 67 -1.20 -18.30 9.44
CA ALA A 67 -1.61 -18.20 10.85
C ALA A 67 -1.10 -16.93 11.56
N LYS A 68 -0.11 -16.23 10.99
CA LYS A 68 0.53 -15.04 11.59
C LYS A 68 0.44 -13.80 10.69
N TYR A 69 0.45 -13.97 9.38
CA TYR A 69 0.49 -12.90 8.39
C TYR A 69 -0.83 -12.87 7.60
N PRO A 70 -1.49 -11.70 7.49
CA PRO A 70 -2.64 -11.52 6.61
C PRO A 70 -2.32 -11.89 5.16
N SER A 71 -3.29 -12.47 4.44
CA SER A 71 -3.15 -12.78 3.01
C SER A 71 -2.96 -11.53 2.13
N VAL A 72 -3.47 -10.39 2.60
CA VAL A 72 -3.26 -9.06 2.03
C VAL A 72 -2.76 -8.15 3.13
N LEU A 73 -1.61 -7.53 2.89
CA LEU A 73 -1.11 -6.46 3.75
C LEU A 73 -1.38 -5.11 3.08
N LYS A 74 -1.80 -4.14 3.89
CA LYS A 74 -2.00 -2.75 3.46
C LYS A 74 -0.96 -1.84 4.08
N THR A 75 -0.65 -0.76 3.38
CA THR A 75 0.14 0.34 3.95
C THR A 75 -0.55 0.92 5.19
N SER A 76 0.23 1.49 6.12
CA SER A 76 -0.33 2.24 7.26
C SER A 76 -0.61 3.72 6.94
N PHE A 77 -0.32 4.18 5.72
CA PHE A 77 -0.73 5.52 5.28
C PHE A 77 -2.25 5.59 5.10
N ASP A 78 -2.85 6.72 5.49
CA ASP A 78 -4.20 7.10 5.04
C ASP A 78 -4.13 7.46 3.55
N THR A 79 -4.32 6.45 2.69
CA THR A 79 -4.17 6.61 1.23
C THR A 79 -5.13 7.65 0.65
N SER A 80 -6.28 7.89 1.28
CA SER A 80 -7.23 8.91 0.84
C SER A 80 -6.71 10.32 1.15
N ASP A 81 -6.16 10.56 2.35
CA ASP A 81 -5.49 11.83 2.69
C ASP A 81 -4.24 12.04 1.83
N VAL A 82 -3.45 11.00 1.57
CA VAL A 82 -2.29 11.08 0.67
C VAL A 82 -2.73 11.45 -0.75
N LEU A 83 -3.77 10.82 -1.31
CA LEU A 83 -4.26 11.15 -2.65
C LEU A 83 -4.75 12.60 -2.71
N ALA A 84 -5.50 13.07 -1.71
CA ALA A 84 -5.98 14.45 -1.66
C ALA A 84 -4.83 15.46 -1.69
N ARG A 85 -3.78 15.23 -0.90
CA ARG A 85 -2.55 16.05 -0.91
C ARG A 85 -1.78 15.96 -2.21
N TRP A 86 -1.71 14.75 -2.78
CA TRP A 86 -1.00 14.53 -4.03
C TRP A 86 -1.63 15.32 -5.17
N LYS A 87 -2.96 15.28 -5.29
CA LYS A 87 -3.73 16.10 -6.22
C LYS A 87 -3.52 17.60 -5.98
N ALA A 88 -3.59 18.06 -4.73
CA ALA A 88 -3.32 19.46 -4.39
C ALA A 88 -1.90 19.91 -4.80
N ASN A 89 -0.90 19.06 -4.56
CA ASN A 89 0.50 19.31 -4.97
C ASN A 89 0.72 19.31 -6.48
N LEU A 90 -0.22 18.72 -7.24
CA LEU A 90 -0.24 18.72 -8.71
C LEU A 90 -1.08 19.87 -9.29
N GLY A 91 -1.70 20.70 -8.45
CA GLY A 91 -2.48 21.86 -8.90
C GLY A 91 -3.95 21.57 -9.20
N TYR A 92 -4.49 20.42 -8.80
CA TYR A 92 -5.92 20.13 -8.93
C TYR A 92 -6.76 21.17 -8.18
N THR A 93 -7.86 21.61 -8.78
CA THR A 93 -8.77 22.60 -8.18
C THR A 93 -9.66 22.00 -7.11
N SER A 94 -9.84 20.67 -7.13
CA SER A 94 -10.57 19.92 -6.10
C SER A 94 -10.04 18.49 -5.92
N VAL A 95 -10.34 17.89 -4.76
CA VAL A 95 -9.95 16.49 -4.46
C VAL A 95 -10.70 15.48 -5.34
N GLU A 96 -11.93 15.82 -5.72
CA GLU A 96 -12.75 15.04 -6.66
C GLU A 96 -12.42 15.33 -8.12
N GLY A 97 -11.62 16.38 -8.39
CA GLY A 97 -11.19 16.78 -9.72
C GLY A 97 -10.55 15.62 -10.48
N ASN A 98 -10.87 15.52 -11.75
CA ASN A 98 -10.24 14.57 -12.66
C ASN A 98 -9.13 15.28 -13.47
N ALA A 99 -8.26 14.49 -14.08
CA ALA A 99 -7.14 15.01 -14.88
C ALA A 99 -7.58 15.84 -16.08
N GLU A 100 -8.75 15.54 -16.65
CA GLU A 100 -9.27 16.21 -17.84
C GLU A 100 -9.75 17.64 -17.54
N ASP A 101 -10.26 17.87 -16.33
CA ASP A 101 -10.79 19.17 -15.90
C ASP A 101 -9.69 20.16 -15.49
N ASP A 102 -8.54 19.67 -15.01
CA ASP A 102 -7.51 20.49 -14.35
C ASP A 102 -6.17 20.60 -15.14
N ASP A 103 -6.09 20.08 -16.38
CA ASP A 103 -4.82 19.95 -17.16
C ASP A 103 -3.67 19.36 -16.32
N ALA A 104 -4.02 18.40 -15.45
CA ALA A 104 -3.13 17.84 -14.44
C ALA A 104 -2.88 16.34 -14.68
N PRO A 105 -1.74 15.77 -14.25
CA PRO A 105 -1.46 14.35 -14.45
C PRO A 105 -2.47 13.44 -13.74
N ASP A 106 -2.95 12.39 -14.41
CA ASP A 106 -3.93 11.44 -13.86
C ASP A 106 -3.33 10.54 -12.77
N VAL A 107 -3.77 10.77 -11.53
CA VAL A 107 -3.34 10.05 -10.33
C VAL A 107 -4.53 9.41 -9.61
N ARG A 108 -4.39 8.14 -9.21
CA ARG A 108 -5.48 7.36 -8.61
C ARG A 108 -5.01 6.48 -7.46
N LEU A 109 -5.95 5.94 -6.68
CA LEU A 109 -5.69 4.81 -5.80
C LEU A 109 -5.90 3.50 -6.56
N SER A 110 -5.12 2.48 -6.20
CA SER A 110 -5.31 1.11 -6.67
C SER A 110 -5.28 0.15 -5.47
N PRO A 111 -6.22 -0.79 -5.35
CA PRO A 111 -6.29 -1.68 -4.20
C PRO A 111 -5.18 -2.75 -4.19
N ASP A 112 -4.58 -3.04 -5.36
CA ASP A 112 -3.65 -4.15 -5.55
C ASP A 112 -2.53 -3.81 -6.55
N ALA A 113 -1.29 -4.01 -6.11
CA ALA A 113 -0.07 -3.89 -6.92
C ALA A 113 0.15 -5.06 -7.90
N GLY A 114 -0.69 -6.08 -7.88
CA GLY A 114 -0.65 -7.21 -8.80
C GLY A 114 0.35 -8.31 -8.42
N ASN A 115 0.26 -9.46 -9.07
CA ASN A 115 0.97 -10.69 -8.65
C ASN A 115 2.28 -10.96 -9.43
N PHE A 116 3.03 -9.91 -9.74
CA PHE A 116 4.40 -10.02 -10.27
C PHE A 116 5.42 -9.42 -9.28
N LEU A 117 6.65 -9.11 -9.73
CA LEU A 117 7.71 -8.57 -8.87
C LEU A 117 7.31 -7.30 -8.11
N CYS A 118 6.43 -6.45 -8.67
CA CYS A 118 5.95 -5.23 -8.02
C CYS A 118 5.16 -5.54 -6.73
N GLY A 119 4.16 -6.42 -6.81
CA GLY A 119 3.46 -6.88 -5.61
C GLY A 119 4.33 -7.71 -4.69
N PHE A 120 5.28 -8.49 -5.24
CA PHE A 120 6.21 -9.29 -4.45
C PHE A 120 7.05 -8.40 -3.52
N ILE A 121 7.75 -7.41 -4.07
CA ILE A 121 8.60 -6.52 -3.26
C ILE A 121 7.77 -5.67 -2.30
N TYR A 122 6.56 -5.25 -2.72
CA TYR A 122 5.67 -4.48 -1.87
C TYR A 122 5.18 -5.29 -0.66
N TYR A 123 4.69 -6.51 -0.88
CA TYR A 123 4.24 -7.39 0.20
C TYR A 123 5.38 -7.74 1.15
N ASN A 124 6.57 -8.09 0.63
CA ASN A 124 7.71 -8.41 1.48
C ASN A 124 8.09 -7.20 2.36
N SER A 125 8.04 -5.99 1.81
CA SER A 125 8.28 -4.75 2.57
C SER A 125 7.24 -4.54 3.66
N LEU A 126 5.95 -4.70 3.32
CA LEU A 126 4.86 -4.61 4.29
C LEU A 126 4.98 -5.67 5.38
N ALA A 127 5.33 -6.91 5.02
CA ALA A 127 5.49 -8.04 5.95
C ALA A 127 6.67 -7.83 6.90
N HIS A 128 7.78 -7.27 6.40
CA HIS A 128 8.92 -6.90 7.23
C HIS A 128 8.51 -5.90 8.32
N TYR A 129 7.87 -4.79 7.95
CA TYR A 129 7.40 -3.83 8.94
C TYR A 129 6.29 -4.38 9.83
N PHE A 130 5.41 -5.24 9.29
CA PHE A 130 4.40 -5.95 10.08
C PHE A 130 5.01 -6.88 11.14
N SER A 131 6.21 -7.41 10.90
CA SER A 131 6.93 -8.22 11.88
C SER A 131 7.50 -7.39 13.04
N ILE A 132 7.80 -6.11 12.78
CA ILE A 132 8.29 -5.14 13.78
C ILE A 132 7.13 -4.51 14.53
N SER A 133 6.09 -4.05 13.82
CA SER A 133 4.89 -3.40 14.35
C SER A 133 3.65 -3.77 13.54
N LYS A 134 2.59 -4.20 14.24
CA LYS A 134 1.30 -4.52 13.61
C LYS A 134 0.52 -3.28 13.18
N GLU A 135 0.91 -2.09 13.63
CA GLU A 135 0.23 -0.84 13.31
C GLU A 135 1.02 0.01 12.31
N ASP A 136 2.35 -0.04 12.38
CA ASP A 136 3.23 0.84 11.63
C ASP A 136 3.90 0.11 10.45
N ARG A 137 3.46 0.45 9.23
CA ARG A 137 4.00 -0.02 7.95
C ARG A 137 4.16 1.19 7.03
N PRO A 138 5.24 1.98 7.19
CA PRO A 138 5.45 3.22 6.45
C PRO A 138 5.98 2.94 5.04
N VAL A 139 5.37 1.96 4.35
CA VAL A 139 5.73 1.50 3.02
C VAL A 139 4.64 1.97 2.06
N ALA A 140 5.04 2.65 1.00
CA ALA A 140 4.17 3.05 -0.10
C ALA A 140 4.70 2.45 -1.41
N PHE A 141 3.82 2.27 -2.38
CA PHE A 141 4.18 1.81 -3.71
C PHE A 141 3.49 2.68 -4.75
N MET A 142 4.26 3.22 -5.68
CA MET A 142 3.78 4.02 -6.80
C MET A 142 3.95 3.23 -8.10
N HIS A 143 2.85 2.95 -8.79
CA HIS A 143 2.95 2.48 -10.17
C HIS A 143 2.97 3.67 -11.13
N VAL A 144 3.90 3.62 -12.08
CA VAL A 144 4.02 4.58 -13.19
C VAL A 144 3.57 3.94 -14.50
N PRO A 145 2.95 4.69 -15.42
CA PRO A 145 2.74 4.22 -16.78
C PRO A 145 4.07 4.15 -17.55
N ASP A 146 4.05 3.62 -18.77
CA ASP A 146 5.21 3.70 -19.65
C ASP A 146 5.40 5.14 -20.16
N LEU A 147 6.48 5.78 -19.72
CA LEU A 147 6.86 7.15 -20.07
C LEU A 147 8.05 7.19 -21.04
N SER A 148 8.59 6.03 -21.45
CA SER A 148 9.85 5.92 -22.20
C SER A 148 9.82 6.58 -23.59
N GLN A 149 8.62 6.85 -24.11
CA GLN A 149 8.43 7.38 -25.45
C GLN A 149 8.59 8.91 -25.53
N SER A 150 8.73 9.62 -24.40
CA SER A 150 8.82 11.09 -24.40
C SER A 150 9.57 11.64 -23.19
N GLU A 151 10.58 12.47 -23.43
CA GLU A 151 11.31 13.22 -22.40
C GLU A 151 10.38 14.16 -21.61
N ASP A 152 9.39 14.75 -22.26
CA ASP A 152 8.41 15.61 -21.60
C ASP A 152 7.56 14.78 -20.62
N LYS A 153 7.19 13.57 -21.00
CA LYS A 153 6.49 12.61 -20.13
C LYS A 153 7.36 12.09 -19.00
N LEU A 154 8.66 11.89 -19.21
CA LEU A 154 9.60 11.57 -18.13
C LEU A 154 9.73 12.72 -17.13
N ARG A 155 9.79 13.98 -17.60
CA ARG A 155 9.77 15.15 -16.71
C ARG A 155 8.45 15.25 -15.93
N GLU A 156 7.31 15.06 -16.59
CA GLU A 156 5.99 14.98 -15.93
C GLU A 156 5.99 13.90 -14.83
N GLY A 157 6.44 12.69 -15.15
CA GLY A 157 6.52 11.58 -14.18
C GLY A 157 7.42 11.88 -12.98
N ARG A 158 8.53 12.60 -13.19
CA ARG A 158 9.39 13.08 -12.10
C ARG A 158 8.64 14.04 -11.19
N GLU A 159 7.95 15.03 -11.74
CA GLU A 159 7.19 15.99 -10.94
C GLU A 159 6.03 15.32 -10.20
N VAL A 160 5.38 14.33 -10.82
CA VAL A 160 4.34 13.50 -10.19
C VAL A 160 4.89 12.70 -9.01
N ALA A 161 6.08 12.10 -9.14
CA ALA A 161 6.73 11.39 -8.05
C ALA A 161 7.14 12.33 -6.91
N ILE A 162 7.68 13.51 -7.22
CA ILE A 162 8.03 14.54 -6.23
C ILE A 162 6.77 14.99 -5.46
N ALA A 163 5.65 15.20 -6.16
CA ALA A 163 4.38 15.57 -5.56
C ALA A 163 3.85 14.49 -4.60
N LEU A 164 4.01 13.20 -4.94
CA LEU A 164 3.65 12.08 -4.05
C LEU A 164 4.54 12.05 -2.81
N ILE A 165 5.85 12.23 -2.96
CA ILE A 165 6.79 12.27 -1.82
C ILE A 165 6.38 13.37 -0.83
N LYS A 166 6.07 14.57 -1.33
CA LYS A 166 5.56 15.67 -0.48
C LYS A 166 4.27 15.27 0.23
N ALA A 167 3.32 14.68 -0.49
CA ALA A 167 2.04 14.23 0.07
C ALA A 167 2.21 13.17 1.18
N LEU A 168 3.10 12.19 0.99
CA LEU A 168 3.43 11.17 1.99
C LEU A 168 4.04 11.80 3.25
N VAL A 169 5.01 12.71 3.09
CA VAL A 169 5.67 13.40 4.21
C VAL A 169 4.66 14.24 5.00
N GLU A 170 3.81 15.00 4.31
CA GLU A 170 2.77 15.82 4.94
C GLU A 170 1.72 14.98 5.67
N SER A 171 1.25 13.90 5.04
CA SER A 171 0.27 12.99 5.65
C SER A 171 0.83 12.36 6.92
N LYS A 172 2.07 11.86 6.86
CA LYS A 172 2.78 11.29 8.02
C LYS A 172 2.92 12.31 9.16
N ARG A 173 3.32 13.55 8.85
CA ARG A 173 3.48 14.62 9.86
C ARG A 173 2.17 14.96 10.56
N LYS A 174 1.04 14.92 9.85
CA LYS A 174 -0.28 15.28 10.41
C LYS A 174 -0.90 14.12 11.21
N ASN A 175 -0.89 12.92 10.65
CA ASN A 175 -1.69 11.80 11.15
C ASN A 175 -0.86 10.77 11.95
N GLY A 176 0.47 10.86 11.91
CA GLY A 176 1.32 9.71 12.25
C GLY A 176 1.12 8.56 11.25
N ASN A 177 1.66 7.38 11.56
CA ASN A 177 1.51 6.17 10.72
C ASN A 177 0.23 5.38 11.05
N VAL A 178 -0.92 6.04 11.24
CA VAL A 178 -2.13 5.38 11.76
C VAL A 178 -3.03 4.86 10.64
N ALA A 179 -3.15 3.55 10.52
CA ALA A 179 -4.27 2.91 9.82
C ALA A 179 -5.56 3.10 10.65
N LYS A 180 -6.54 3.86 10.16
CA LYS A 180 -7.86 3.89 10.81
C LYS A 180 -8.52 2.51 10.66
N ARG A 181 -8.97 1.95 11.78
CA ARG A 181 -9.87 0.79 11.82
C ARG A 181 -11.12 1.12 11.01
N THR A 182 -11.46 0.28 10.03
CA THR A 182 -12.82 0.22 9.51
C THR A 182 -13.64 -0.54 10.54
N ASP A 183 -14.34 0.17 11.42
CA ASP A 183 -15.28 -0.43 12.35
C ASP A 183 -16.46 -0.99 11.56
N ASN A 184 -16.50 -2.32 11.43
CA ASN A 184 -17.69 -3.13 11.19
C ASN A 184 -17.46 -4.46 11.91
N GLU A 185 -17.33 -4.41 13.23
CA GLU A 185 -17.62 -5.54 14.10
C GLU A 185 -18.96 -5.23 14.78
N GLU A 186 -19.99 -5.97 14.38
CA GLU A 186 -21.29 -5.98 15.04
C GLU A 186 -21.09 -6.25 16.53
N ALA A 187 -21.58 -5.33 17.36
CA ALA A 187 -21.57 -5.49 18.80
C ALA A 187 -22.33 -6.76 19.22
N PRO A 188 -21.85 -7.52 20.22
CA PRO A 188 -22.53 -8.71 20.67
C PRO A 188 -23.88 -8.32 21.30
N VAL A 189 -24.94 -8.95 20.81
CA VAL A 189 -26.29 -8.86 21.37
C VAL A 189 -26.23 -9.26 22.85
N ARG A 190 -26.54 -8.31 23.73
CA ARG A 190 -26.79 -8.59 25.14
C ARG A 190 -28.13 -9.31 25.25
N GLN A 191 -28.12 -10.60 25.58
CA GLN A 191 -29.31 -11.25 26.14
C GLN A 191 -29.50 -10.74 27.57
N THR A 192 -30.57 -9.99 27.78
CA THR A 192 -31.14 -9.70 29.09
C THR A 192 -32.56 -10.23 29.07
N ASP A 193 -32.75 -11.46 29.54
CA ASP A 193 -34.08 -11.96 29.87
C ASP A 193 -34.14 -12.15 31.38
N ASP A 194 -34.67 -11.12 32.05
CA ASP A 194 -35.25 -11.27 33.38
C ASP A 194 -36.62 -10.59 33.34
N ALA A 195 -37.67 -11.40 33.37
CA ALA A 195 -39.02 -10.96 33.69
C ALA A 195 -39.79 -12.16 34.28
N THR A 196 -39.85 -12.12 35.60
CA THR A 196 -40.72 -12.90 36.45
C THR A 196 -42.20 -12.54 36.21
N GLU A 197 -43.08 -13.48 36.60
CA GLU A 197 -44.52 -13.33 36.90
C GLU A 197 -45.53 -13.40 35.74
N ASN A 198 -46.25 -14.53 35.66
CA ASN A 198 -47.68 -14.50 35.95
C ASN A 198 -48.25 -15.85 36.41
N ASN A 199 -48.99 -15.76 37.52
CA ASN A 199 -49.77 -16.77 38.22
C ASN A 199 -51.07 -17.09 37.46
N CYS A 200 -51.54 -18.36 37.46
CA CYS A 200 -52.96 -18.74 37.65
C CYS A 200 -53.22 -20.26 37.47
N ILE A 201 -53.71 -20.86 38.56
CA ILE A 201 -54.44 -22.14 38.76
C ILE A 201 -53.62 -23.44 38.67
#